data_AF-A0AAN6RY09-F1
#
_entry.id   AF-A0AAN6RY09-F1
#
_cell.length_a   1.000
_cell.length_b   1.000
_cell.length_c   1.000
_cell.angle_alpha   90.00
_cell.angle_beta   90.00
_cell.angle_gamma   90.00
#
_symmetry.space_group_name_H-M   'P 1'
#
loop_
_entity.id
_entity.type
_entity.pdbx_description
1 polymer ?
#
loop_
_entity_poly.entity_id
_entity_poly.type
_entity_poly.pdbx_seq_one_letter_code
_entity_poly.pdbx_strand_id
1 'polypeptide(L)'
;MPLVVPGVTIDNMGGDKTQEWMNKLAGKLLCDGPSTETTFCKTDLPQTTRVIEPGMMVTRDFNPDRLNVHVGKDGIVSHPPPTSLHGSPKQKLKSSIQRSIRNSILSTYPLITPHIDEVLPKKSSLELVKLPDRVSLYVIDGHPIVYQQDNNGVLLPHLKLVHRFPQCFPTIRIDRGAIRFVLSGATLMAPGLTSPGGRLPIPVPNEGVDEDGHWSRELEKGEPVVVMAEGKEEAAAVGVLVMGTKDIKEKGKGPVMEEAHYLGDGLWRLSVE
;
A
#
# COMPACT_ATOMS: atom_id res chain seq x y z
N MET A 1 26.20 -12.61 -34.28
CA MET A 1 24.77 -12.95 -34.24
C MET A 1 24.54 -13.87 -33.06
N PRO A 2 23.81 -13.48 -32.01
CA PRO A 2 23.47 -14.40 -30.94
C PRO A 2 22.16 -15.11 -31.29
N LEU A 3 22.22 -16.44 -31.22
CA LEU A 3 21.13 -17.39 -31.46
C LEU A 3 20.12 -17.34 -30.31
N VAL A 4 18.86 -17.07 -30.63
CA VAL A 4 17.74 -17.12 -29.67
C VAL A 4 17.15 -18.54 -29.70
N VAL A 5 17.13 -19.19 -28.54
CA VAL A 5 16.44 -20.46 -28.32
C VAL A 5 14.97 -20.15 -27.99
N PRO A 6 13.97 -20.65 -28.74
CA PRO A 6 12.57 -20.40 -28.43
C PRO A 6 12.09 -21.38 -27.36
N GLY A 7 11.45 -20.91 -26.28
CA GLY A 7 10.62 -21.79 -25.46
C GLY A 7 10.53 -21.58 -23.95
N VAL A 8 10.86 -20.41 -23.39
CA VAL A 8 10.46 -20.09 -22.00
C VAL A 8 10.00 -18.63 -21.92
N THR A 9 8.72 -18.39 -22.25
CA THR A 9 8.03 -17.18 -21.80
C THR A 9 7.61 -17.39 -20.36
N ILE A 10 8.17 -16.60 -19.45
CA ILE A 10 7.70 -16.46 -18.08
C ILE A 10 6.39 -15.66 -18.16
N ASP A 11 5.26 -16.35 -18.01
CA ASP A 11 3.93 -15.76 -18.03
C ASP A 11 3.71 -14.90 -16.78
N ASN A 12 3.99 -13.59 -16.92
CA ASN A 12 3.46 -12.55 -16.03
C ASN A 12 2.20 -11.94 -16.67
N MET A 13 1.21 -12.80 -16.98
CA MET A 13 0.09 -12.52 -17.90
C MET A 13 -1.23 -12.05 -17.25
N GLY A 14 -1.19 -11.40 -16.08
CA GLY A 14 -2.43 -10.86 -15.45
C GLY A 14 -2.74 -9.41 -15.79
N GLY A 15 -1.70 -8.56 -15.89
CA GLY A 15 -1.86 -7.11 -16.06
C GLY A 15 -2.08 -6.68 -17.51
N ASP A 16 -1.40 -7.33 -18.45
CA ASP A 16 -1.28 -6.86 -19.84
C ASP A 16 -2.62 -6.96 -20.61
N LYS A 17 -3.28 -8.12 -20.52
CA LYS A 17 -4.58 -8.37 -21.15
C LYS A 17 -5.67 -7.41 -20.64
N THR A 18 -5.67 -7.12 -19.35
CA THR A 18 -6.64 -6.20 -18.74
C THR A 18 -6.46 -4.78 -19.29
N GLN A 19 -5.21 -4.33 -19.44
CA GLN A 19 -4.90 -3.01 -20.01
C GLN A 19 -5.27 -2.93 -21.50
N GLU A 20 -5.01 -3.98 -22.29
CA GLU A 20 -5.44 -4.04 -23.69
C GLU A 20 -6.96 -3.91 -23.84
N TRP A 21 -7.73 -4.60 -23.00
CA TRP A 21 -9.20 -4.49 -23.02
C TRP A 21 -9.68 -3.11 -22.58
N MET A 22 -9.05 -2.51 -21.56
CA MET A 22 -9.40 -1.16 -21.11
C MET A 22 -9.16 -0.12 -22.21
N ASN A 23 -8.05 -0.21 -22.96
CA ASN A 23 -7.78 0.68 -24.09
C ASN A 23 -8.81 0.54 -25.23
N LYS A 24 -9.40 -0.66 -25.40
CA LYS A 24 -10.43 -0.91 -26.42
C LYS A 24 -11.82 -0.42 -26.03
N LEU A 25 -12.13 -0.46 -24.73
CA LEU A 25 -13.48 -0.25 -24.19
C LEU A 25 -13.70 1.15 -23.65
N ALA A 26 -12.68 1.80 -23.07
CA ALA A 26 -12.82 3.08 -22.39
C ALA A 26 -13.47 4.15 -23.29
N GLY A 27 -14.50 4.81 -22.77
CA GLY A 27 -15.23 5.86 -23.48
C GLY A 27 -16.29 5.37 -24.48
N LYS A 28 -16.48 4.05 -24.64
CA LYS A 28 -17.54 3.47 -25.49
C LYS A 28 -18.77 3.09 -24.68
N LEU A 29 -19.95 3.19 -25.29
CA LEU A 29 -21.21 2.72 -24.73
C LEU A 29 -21.34 1.20 -24.88
N LEU A 30 -21.56 0.46 -23.79
CA LEU A 30 -21.82 -0.98 -23.86
C LEU A 30 -23.27 -1.24 -24.28
N CYS A 31 -23.47 -1.94 -25.40
CA CYS A 31 -24.79 -2.26 -25.92
C CYS A 31 -24.91 -3.73 -26.34
N ASP A 32 -26.14 -4.18 -26.56
CA ASP A 32 -26.44 -5.54 -27.05
C ASP A 32 -26.52 -5.60 -28.59
N GLY A 33 -26.18 -4.49 -29.27
CA GLY A 33 -26.20 -4.35 -30.74
C GLY A 33 -24.79 -4.35 -31.36
N PRO A 34 -24.64 -4.05 -32.66
CA PRO A 34 -23.36 -4.11 -33.35
C PRO A 34 -22.35 -3.08 -32.82
N SER A 35 -21.09 -3.49 -32.75
CA SER A 35 -19.96 -2.64 -32.37
C SER A 35 -19.73 -1.53 -33.42
N THR A 36 -19.76 -0.27 -32.99
CA THR A 36 -19.52 0.94 -33.81
C THR A 36 -18.36 1.75 -33.18
N GLU A 37 -17.99 2.88 -33.76
CA GLU A 37 -16.92 3.74 -33.22
C GLU A 37 -17.19 4.21 -31.78
N THR A 38 -18.46 4.48 -31.44
CA THR A 38 -18.91 4.98 -30.13
C THR A 38 -19.58 3.92 -29.25
N THR A 39 -19.81 2.70 -29.77
CA THR A 39 -20.54 1.62 -29.08
C THR A 39 -19.79 0.30 -29.15
N PHE A 40 -19.83 -0.51 -28.09
CA PHE A 40 -19.18 -1.81 -28.03
C PHE A 40 -20.17 -2.91 -27.64
N CYS A 41 -20.19 -4.01 -28.39
CA CYS A 41 -21.12 -5.11 -28.13
C CYS A 41 -20.69 -5.95 -26.92
N LYS A 42 -21.63 -6.27 -26.02
CA LYS A 42 -21.36 -7.15 -24.87
C LYS A 42 -20.94 -8.57 -25.28
N THR A 43 -21.33 -9.05 -26.45
CA THR A 43 -20.96 -10.39 -26.93
C THR A 43 -19.50 -10.51 -27.35
N ASP A 44 -18.86 -9.38 -27.64
CA ASP A 44 -17.45 -9.31 -28.06
C ASP A 44 -16.50 -9.26 -26.85
N LEU A 45 -17.03 -9.24 -25.62
CA LEU A 45 -16.24 -9.30 -24.40
C LEU A 45 -15.71 -10.73 -24.15
N PRO A 46 -14.61 -10.89 -23.40
CA PRO A 46 -14.15 -12.20 -22.95
C PRO A 46 -15.25 -13.01 -22.25
N GLN A 47 -15.22 -14.34 -22.39
CA GLN A 47 -16.22 -15.23 -21.76
C GLN A 47 -16.36 -15.01 -20.25
N THR A 48 -15.27 -14.65 -19.59
CA THR A 48 -15.20 -14.34 -18.16
C THR A 48 -15.19 -12.83 -17.95
N THR A 49 -16.32 -12.15 -18.18
CA THR A 49 -16.46 -10.71 -17.95
C THR A 49 -17.53 -10.38 -16.92
N ARG A 50 -17.25 -9.44 -16.02
CA ARG A 50 -18.21 -8.86 -15.07
C ARG A 50 -18.37 -7.38 -15.34
N VAL A 51 -19.58 -6.97 -15.70
CA VAL A 51 -19.96 -5.55 -15.85
C VAL A 51 -20.42 -5.03 -14.49
N ILE A 52 -19.87 -3.91 -14.05
CA ILE A 52 -20.09 -3.32 -12.72
C ILE A 52 -20.71 -1.94 -12.91
N GLU A 53 -21.99 -1.80 -12.55
CA GLU A 53 -22.72 -0.53 -12.59
C GLU A 53 -22.53 0.26 -11.28
N PRO A 54 -22.75 1.59 -11.29
CA PRO A 54 -22.57 2.42 -10.12
C PRO A 54 -23.52 2.00 -8.99
N GLY A 55 -22.95 1.59 -7.85
CA GLY A 55 -23.72 1.13 -6.68
C GLY A 55 -24.01 -0.37 -6.65
N MET A 56 -23.57 -1.15 -7.64
CA MET A 56 -23.65 -2.61 -7.54
C MET A 56 -22.73 -3.14 -6.45
N MET A 57 -23.30 -3.93 -5.56
CA MET A 57 -22.55 -4.63 -4.52
C MET A 57 -21.84 -5.83 -5.16
N VAL A 58 -20.53 -5.72 -5.33
CA VAL A 58 -19.71 -6.77 -5.95
C VAL A 58 -18.92 -7.55 -4.90
N THR A 59 -18.83 -8.86 -5.07
CA THR A 59 -17.91 -9.70 -4.32
C THR A 59 -16.46 -9.32 -4.66
N ARG A 60 -15.60 -9.24 -3.63
CA ARG A 60 -14.17 -8.89 -3.76
C ARG A 60 -13.29 -10.13 -4.00
N ASP A 61 -13.83 -11.14 -4.66
CA ASP A 61 -13.10 -12.34 -5.03
C ASP A 61 -12.10 -12.05 -6.15
N PHE A 62 -10.88 -12.57 -6.03
CA PHE A 62 -9.84 -12.45 -7.06
C PHE A 62 -9.98 -13.62 -8.04
N ASN A 63 -10.14 -13.30 -9.32
CA ASN A 63 -10.12 -14.28 -10.41
C ASN A 63 -9.23 -13.71 -11.52
N PRO A 64 -8.07 -14.33 -11.82
CA PRO A 64 -7.11 -13.81 -12.79
C PRO A 64 -7.62 -13.85 -14.23
N ASP A 65 -8.58 -14.73 -14.55
CA ASP A 65 -9.16 -14.85 -15.89
C ASP A 65 -10.35 -13.89 -16.09
N ARG A 66 -10.80 -13.18 -15.05
CA ARG A 66 -12.02 -12.36 -15.12
C ARG A 66 -11.75 -10.89 -15.39
N LEU A 67 -12.26 -10.39 -16.52
CA LEU A 67 -12.28 -8.97 -16.83
C LEU A 67 -13.38 -8.26 -16.03
N ASN A 68 -13.05 -7.21 -15.29
CA ASN A 68 -14.03 -6.34 -14.63
C ASN A 68 -14.16 -5.04 -15.44
N VAL A 69 -15.35 -4.79 -16.00
CA VAL A 69 -15.66 -3.59 -16.78
C VAL A 69 -16.55 -2.69 -15.94
N HIS A 70 -16.10 -1.47 -15.65
CA HIS A 70 -16.91 -0.50 -14.91
C HIS A 70 -17.68 0.36 -15.90
N VAL A 71 -18.96 0.62 -15.61
CA VAL A 71 -19.80 1.48 -16.44
C VAL A 71 -20.34 2.64 -15.62
N GLY A 72 -20.48 3.80 -16.25
CA GLY A 72 -21.16 4.97 -15.72
C GLY A 72 -22.68 4.78 -15.69
N LYS A 73 -23.40 5.75 -15.11
CA LYS A 73 -24.88 5.75 -15.08
C LYS A 73 -25.50 5.90 -16.48
N ASP A 74 -24.71 6.39 -17.42
CA ASP A 74 -24.98 6.56 -18.84
C ASP A 74 -24.65 5.30 -19.67
N GLY A 75 -24.14 4.22 -19.05
CA GLY A 75 -23.76 2.98 -19.73
C GLY A 75 -22.43 3.06 -20.47
N ILE A 76 -21.70 4.18 -20.35
CA ILE A 76 -20.38 4.35 -20.94
C ILE A 76 -19.36 3.62 -20.07
N VAL A 77 -18.47 2.86 -20.70
CA VAL A 77 -17.34 2.22 -20.00
C VAL A 77 -16.48 3.32 -19.42
N SER A 78 -16.51 3.40 -18.09
CA SER A 78 -15.61 4.26 -17.35
C SER A 78 -14.31 3.51 -17.16
N HIS A 79 -13.19 4.25 -17.15
CA HIS A 79 -11.99 3.70 -16.55
C HIS A 79 -12.37 3.20 -15.15
N PRO A 80 -11.80 2.06 -14.70
CA PRO A 80 -11.96 1.66 -13.32
C PRO A 80 -11.64 2.90 -12.46
N PRO A 81 -12.44 3.22 -11.43
CA PRO A 81 -12.11 4.31 -10.51
C PRO A 81 -10.63 4.15 -10.14
N PRO A 82 -9.81 5.22 -10.18
CA PRO A 82 -8.35 5.14 -10.34
C PRO A 82 -7.76 4.15 -9.34
N THR A 83 -7.60 2.91 -9.76
CA THR A 83 -7.02 1.84 -8.93
C THR A 83 -5.59 1.55 -9.39
N SER A 84 -5.22 2.00 -10.59
CA SER A 84 -3.83 2.11 -11.02
C SER A 84 -3.30 3.46 -10.59
N LEU A 85 -2.65 3.48 -9.43
CA LEU A 85 -1.78 4.59 -9.05
C LEU A 85 -0.67 4.67 -10.10
N HIS A 86 -0.56 5.80 -10.81
CA HIS A 86 0.52 6.02 -11.79
C HIS A 86 1.50 7.02 -11.20
N GLY A 87 2.76 6.60 -11.05
CA GLY A 87 3.83 7.48 -10.60
C GLY A 87 4.50 8.24 -11.75
N SER A 88 5.14 9.35 -11.42
CA SER A 88 6.06 10.03 -12.33
C SER A 88 7.24 9.12 -12.70
N PRO A 89 7.95 9.40 -13.80
CA PRO A 89 9.22 8.74 -14.07
C PRO A 89 10.17 8.82 -12.86
N LYS A 90 10.94 7.76 -12.64
CA LYS A 90 11.91 7.65 -11.54
C LYS A 90 13.00 8.71 -11.70
N GLN A 91 13.23 9.51 -10.66
CA GLN A 91 14.29 10.51 -10.61
C GLN A 91 15.38 10.10 -9.63
N LYS A 92 16.62 9.97 -10.11
CA LYS A 92 17.78 9.71 -9.22
C LYS A 92 18.04 10.87 -8.28
N LEU A 93 18.20 10.57 -6.99
CA LEU A 93 18.49 11.57 -5.97
C LEU A 93 19.98 11.87 -5.88
N LYS A 94 20.29 13.10 -5.44
CA LYS A 94 21.65 13.51 -5.10
C LYS A 94 22.11 12.78 -3.84
N SER A 95 23.40 12.46 -3.76
CA SER A 95 24.01 11.76 -2.63
C SER A 95 23.82 12.47 -1.28
N SER A 96 23.75 13.81 -1.26
CA SER A 96 23.47 14.58 -0.04
C SER A 96 22.06 14.31 0.50
N ILE A 97 21.06 14.27 -0.37
CA ILE A 97 19.65 14.00 -0.01
C ILE A 97 19.52 12.55 0.47
N GLN A 98 20.14 11.60 -0.23
CA GLN A 98 20.14 10.19 0.17
C GLN A 98 20.73 9.99 1.58
N ARG A 99 21.83 10.69 1.92
CA ARG A 99 22.40 10.66 3.29
C ARG A 99 21.44 11.26 4.32
N SER A 100 20.76 12.36 3.99
CA SER A 100 19.76 12.96 4.87
C SER A 100 18.61 12.01 5.17
N ILE A 101 18.05 11.37 4.14
CA ILE A 101 16.96 10.38 4.27
C ILE A 101 17.43 9.20 5.12
N ARG A 102 18.64 8.67 4.86
CA ARG A 102 19.21 7.58 5.65
C ARG A 102 19.32 7.95 7.13
N ASN A 103 19.79 9.16 7.44
CA ASN A 103 19.90 9.64 8.82
C ASN A 103 18.52 9.80 9.47
N SER A 104 17.53 10.34 8.74
CA SER A 104 16.15 10.43 9.22
C SER A 104 15.56 9.06 9.53
N ILE A 105 15.76 8.07 8.66
CA ILE A 105 15.32 6.68 8.90
C ILE A 105 15.97 6.11 10.16
N LEU A 106 17.28 6.29 10.34
CA LEU A 106 18.00 5.81 11.54
C LEU A 106 17.54 6.50 12.82
N SER A 107 17.21 7.80 12.77
CA SER A 107 16.69 8.52 13.93
C SER A 107 15.28 8.09 14.30
N THR A 108 14.43 7.82 13.31
CA THR A 108 13.02 7.45 13.52
C THR A 108 12.87 5.96 13.86
N TYR A 109 13.70 5.10 13.28
CA TYR A 109 13.65 3.64 13.45
C TYR A 109 15.02 3.09 13.92
N PRO A 110 15.43 3.32 15.18
CA PRO A 110 16.75 2.91 15.66
C PRO A 110 17.03 1.40 15.49
N LEU A 111 16.00 0.56 15.58
CA LEU A 111 16.11 -0.89 15.43
C LEU A 111 16.46 -1.34 14.00
N ILE A 112 16.32 -0.49 12.99
CA ILE A 112 16.74 -0.80 11.62
C ILE A 112 18.26 -0.70 11.42
N THR A 113 18.98 -0.10 12.37
CA THR A 113 20.43 0.17 12.28
C THR A 113 21.26 -1.06 11.88
N PRO A 114 21.02 -2.28 12.40
CA PRO A 114 21.78 -3.47 12.00
C PRO A 114 21.56 -3.87 10.53
N HIS A 115 20.41 -3.53 9.97
CA HIS A 115 19.98 -3.93 8.62
C HIS A 115 20.05 -2.79 7.60
N ILE A 116 20.43 -1.57 8.01
CA ILE A 116 20.36 -0.39 7.15
C ILE A 116 21.26 -0.47 5.91
N ASP A 117 22.38 -1.18 5.98
CA ASP A 117 23.26 -1.36 4.82
C ASP A 117 22.70 -2.35 3.78
N GLU A 118 21.80 -3.24 4.21
CA GLU A 118 21.02 -4.11 3.32
C GLU A 118 19.84 -3.35 2.70
N VAL A 119 19.15 -2.54 3.51
CA VAL A 119 17.99 -1.74 3.08
C VAL A 119 18.39 -0.57 2.17
N LEU A 120 19.47 0.14 2.52
CA LEU A 120 19.98 1.33 1.84
C LEU A 120 21.50 1.24 1.66
N PRO A 121 21.99 0.40 0.73
CA PRO A 121 23.42 0.29 0.46
C PRO A 121 24.04 1.64 0.09
N LYS A 122 25.27 1.91 0.56
CA LYS A 122 25.93 3.21 0.34
C LYS A 122 26.25 3.52 -1.13
N LYS A 123 26.32 2.49 -1.98
CA LYS A 123 26.69 2.59 -3.40
C LYS A 123 25.49 2.58 -4.34
N SER A 124 24.32 2.15 -3.89
CA SER A 124 23.11 2.14 -4.72
C SER A 124 22.51 3.55 -4.81
N SER A 125 21.85 3.81 -5.94
CA SER A 125 21.22 5.09 -6.22
C SER A 125 19.78 5.06 -5.71
N LEU A 126 19.46 5.93 -4.74
CA LEU A 126 18.07 6.12 -4.32
C LEU A 126 17.29 6.89 -5.40
N GLU A 127 16.12 6.39 -5.77
CA GLU A 127 15.26 6.98 -6.79
C GLU A 127 13.97 7.49 -6.16
N LEU A 128 13.48 8.62 -6.67
CA LEU A 128 12.24 9.26 -6.26
C LEU A 128 11.17 9.08 -7.34
N VAL A 129 10.01 8.58 -6.93
CA VAL A 129 8.78 8.52 -7.73
C VAL A 129 7.77 9.46 -7.09
N LYS A 130 7.32 10.48 -7.81
CA LYS A 130 6.23 11.34 -7.35
C LYS A 130 4.91 10.69 -7.70
N LEU A 131 4.04 10.57 -6.72
CA LEU A 131 2.72 10.00 -6.84
C LEU A 131 1.66 11.12 -6.75
N PRO A 132 0.40 10.85 -7.12
CA PRO A 132 -0.72 11.72 -6.80
C PRO A 132 -0.78 12.09 -5.30
N ASP A 133 -1.58 13.10 -4.97
CA ASP A 133 -1.82 13.53 -3.59
C ASP A 133 -0.54 13.93 -2.81
N ARG A 134 0.47 14.42 -3.54
CA ARG A 134 1.75 14.92 -3.01
C ARG A 134 2.53 13.86 -2.24
N VAL A 135 2.36 12.60 -2.60
CA VAL A 135 3.15 11.51 -2.03
C VAL A 135 4.45 11.34 -2.82
N SER A 136 5.56 11.25 -2.11
CA SER A 136 6.90 10.96 -2.64
C SER A 136 7.31 9.56 -2.20
N LEU A 137 7.52 8.65 -3.16
CA LEU A 137 7.98 7.28 -2.90
C LEU A 137 9.47 7.16 -3.22
N TYR A 138 10.22 6.62 -2.28
CA TYR A 138 11.65 6.36 -2.42
C TYR A 138 11.90 4.88 -2.71
N VAL A 139 12.53 4.61 -3.84
CA VAL A 139 12.74 3.27 -4.40
C VAL A 139 14.23 3.03 -4.59
N ILE A 140 14.68 1.80 -4.34
CA ILE A 140 16.05 1.38 -4.58
C ILE A 140 16.04 0.04 -5.32
N ASP A 141 16.69 -0.03 -6.48
CA ASP A 141 16.78 -1.26 -7.29
C ASP A 141 15.42 -1.97 -7.47
N GLY A 142 14.36 -1.21 -7.77
CA GLY A 142 12.99 -1.72 -7.94
C GLY A 142 12.26 -2.09 -6.63
N HIS A 143 12.82 -1.79 -5.47
CA HIS A 143 12.21 -2.06 -4.16
C HIS A 143 11.77 -0.75 -3.49
N PRO A 144 10.47 -0.59 -3.15
CA PRO A 144 10.01 0.58 -2.41
C PRO A 144 10.45 0.48 -0.93
N ILE A 145 11.07 1.55 -0.42
CA ILE A 145 11.67 1.58 0.92
C ILE A 145 10.81 2.40 1.87
N VAL A 146 10.70 3.69 1.61
CA VAL A 146 9.92 4.64 2.41
C VAL A 146 9.10 5.53 1.49
N TYR A 147 8.00 6.07 2.00
CA TYR A 147 7.24 7.12 1.35
C TYR A 147 7.04 8.28 2.32
N GLN A 148 6.76 9.44 1.75
CA GLN A 148 6.52 10.67 2.48
C GLN A 148 5.29 11.33 1.89
N GLN A 149 4.35 11.69 2.75
CA GLN A 149 3.20 12.50 2.36
C GLN A 149 3.53 13.97 2.62
N ASP A 150 3.42 14.80 1.59
CA ASP A 150 3.99 16.15 1.55
C ASP A 150 5.52 16.17 1.76
N ASN A 151 6.18 17.20 1.23
CA ASN A 151 7.65 17.30 1.32
C ASN A 151 8.18 17.47 2.75
N ASN A 152 7.31 17.77 3.73
CA ASN A 152 7.65 17.98 5.14
C ASN A 152 7.05 16.91 6.06
N GLY A 153 6.38 15.89 5.52
CA GLY A 153 5.79 14.82 6.33
C GLY A 153 6.84 13.88 6.92
N VAL A 154 6.40 13.04 7.86
CA VAL A 154 7.23 11.97 8.44
C VAL A 154 7.51 10.90 7.38
N LEU A 155 8.72 10.34 7.37
CA LEU A 155 9.06 9.20 6.52
C LEU A 155 8.41 7.93 7.06
N LEU A 156 7.50 7.36 6.29
CA LEU A 156 6.79 6.13 6.61
C LEU A 156 7.40 4.96 5.84
N PRO A 157 7.64 3.80 6.47
CA PRO A 157 8.14 2.62 5.77
C PRO A 157 7.05 2.08 4.83
N HIS A 158 7.46 1.61 3.67
CA HIS A 158 6.58 0.87 2.79
C HIS A 158 6.26 -0.51 3.40
N LEU A 159 5.04 -1.03 3.23
CA LEU A 159 4.66 -2.33 3.83
C LEU A 159 5.57 -3.49 3.41
N LYS A 160 6.02 -3.51 2.15
CA LYS A 160 7.02 -4.49 1.66
C LYS A 160 8.34 -4.46 2.46
N LEU A 161 8.79 -3.28 2.89
CA LEU A 161 9.98 -3.16 3.75
C LEU A 161 9.68 -3.69 5.15
N VAL A 162 8.53 -3.31 5.71
CA VAL A 162 8.08 -3.77 7.03
C VAL A 162 7.97 -5.29 7.06
N HIS A 163 7.42 -5.93 6.03
CA HIS A 163 7.31 -7.39 5.96
C HIS A 163 8.66 -8.09 5.87
N ARG A 164 9.70 -7.44 5.33
CA ARG A 164 11.07 -7.99 5.30
C ARG A 164 11.78 -7.85 6.65
N PHE A 165 11.49 -6.78 7.41
CA PHE A 165 12.13 -6.48 8.69
C PHE A 165 11.11 -6.10 9.78
N PRO A 166 10.19 -7.00 10.18
CA PRO A 166 9.05 -6.67 11.02
C PRO A 166 9.44 -6.15 12.40
N GLN A 167 10.56 -6.62 12.97
CA GLN A 167 11.05 -6.20 14.28
C GLN A 167 11.67 -4.79 14.31
N CYS A 168 11.86 -4.15 13.15
CA CYS A 168 12.59 -2.87 13.08
C CYS A 168 11.71 -1.63 13.30
N PHE A 169 10.39 -1.81 13.40
CA PHE A 169 9.42 -0.71 13.38
C PHE A 169 8.51 -0.71 14.61
N PRO A 170 8.01 0.46 15.03
CA PRO A 170 7.00 0.54 16.08
C PRO A 170 5.71 -0.16 15.68
N THR A 171 5.22 -1.08 16.51
CA THR A 171 4.02 -1.88 16.20
C THR A 171 2.89 -1.71 17.23
N ILE A 172 1.66 -1.61 16.73
CA ILE A 172 0.41 -1.76 17.49
C ILE A 172 -0.37 -2.95 16.94
N ARG A 173 -1.23 -3.59 17.73
CA ARG A 173 -2.08 -4.69 17.26
C ARG A 173 -3.54 -4.30 17.30
N ILE A 174 -4.25 -4.54 16.20
CA ILE A 174 -5.71 -4.40 16.12
C ILE A 174 -6.41 -5.74 16.34
N ASP A 175 -7.63 -5.70 16.88
CA ASP A 175 -8.49 -6.86 16.95
C ASP A 175 -9.01 -7.34 15.59
N ARG A 176 -9.56 -8.56 15.58
CA ARG A 176 -10.16 -9.19 14.39
C ARG A 176 -11.26 -8.35 13.73
N GLY A 177 -12.04 -7.60 14.50
CA GLY A 177 -13.16 -6.81 13.99
C GLY A 177 -12.69 -5.64 13.15
N ALA A 178 -11.57 -5.01 13.53
CA ALA A 178 -10.98 -3.87 12.85
C ALA A 178 -10.27 -4.23 11.53
N ILE A 179 -9.77 -5.47 11.36
CA ILE A 179 -8.93 -5.88 10.22
C ILE A 179 -9.57 -5.51 8.87
N ARG A 180 -10.83 -5.89 8.66
CA ARG A 180 -11.53 -5.65 7.39
C ARG A 180 -11.62 -4.16 7.05
N PHE A 181 -11.83 -3.32 8.05
CA PHE A 181 -12.00 -1.88 7.88
C PHE A 181 -10.67 -1.20 7.57
N VAL A 182 -9.60 -1.58 8.29
CA VAL A 182 -8.23 -1.08 8.03
C VAL A 182 -7.78 -1.45 6.61
N LEU A 183 -8.00 -2.70 6.19
CA LEU A 183 -7.71 -3.16 4.81
C LEU A 183 -8.65 -2.58 3.73
N SER A 184 -9.60 -1.74 4.13
CA SER A 184 -10.44 -0.97 3.23
C SER A 184 -10.14 0.53 3.27
N GLY A 185 -9.08 0.95 3.99
CA GLY A 185 -8.68 2.35 4.12
C GLY A 185 -9.53 3.17 5.08
N ALA A 186 -10.29 2.53 5.97
CA ALA A 186 -11.04 3.25 6.99
C ALA A 186 -10.13 3.76 8.11
N THR A 187 -10.55 4.87 8.74
CA THR A 187 -9.92 5.42 9.94
C THR A 187 -9.85 4.37 11.05
N LEU A 188 -8.66 4.18 11.63
CA LEU A 188 -8.47 3.33 12.79
C LEU A 188 -8.97 4.05 14.04
N MET A 189 -9.87 3.41 14.77
CA MET A 189 -10.47 3.95 15.99
C MET A 189 -9.91 3.26 17.23
N ALA A 190 -9.79 4.00 18.34
CA ALA A 190 -9.23 3.51 19.59
C ALA A 190 -9.81 2.17 20.11
N PRO A 191 -11.13 1.89 20.00
CA PRO A 191 -11.70 0.60 20.43
C PRO A 191 -11.06 -0.63 19.79
N GLY A 192 -10.54 -0.51 18.57
CA GLY A 192 -9.85 -1.61 17.88
C GLY A 192 -8.50 -1.99 18.50
N LEU A 193 -7.95 -1.13 19.36
CA LEU A 193 -6.67 -1.30 20.03
C LEU A 193 -6.79 -1.58 21.54
N THR A 194 -7.91 -1.16 22.15
CA THR A 194 -8.17 -1.34 23.59
C THR A 194 -9.07 -2.54 23.91
N SER A 195 -9.56 -3.24 22.88
CA SER A 195 -10.28 -4.50 23.02
C SER A 195 -9.34 -5.65 23.43
N PRO A 196 -9.86 -6.83 23.84
CA PRO A 196 -9.03 -7.98 24.23
C PRO A 196 -8.08 -8.47 23.13
N GLY A 197 -8.44 -8.27 21.86
CA GLY A 197 -7.62 -8.59 20.70
C GLY A 197 -6.60 -7.49 20.36
N GLY A 198 -6.86 -6.26 20.77
CA GLY A 198 -5.95 -5.13 20.58
C GLY A 198 -4.70 -5.20 21.46
N ARG A 199 -3.66 -4.46 21.07
CA ARG A 199 -2.45 -4.27 21.88
C ARG A 199 -1.83 -2.91 21.58
N LEU A 200 -1.48 -2.19 22.64
CA LEU A 200 -0.64 -1.00 22.57
C LEU A 200 0.75 -1.31 23.16
N PRO A 201 1.81 -0.62 22.71
CA PRO A 201 3.13 -0.67 23.34
C PRO A 201 3.04 -0.49 24.85
N ILE A 202 3.74 -1.35 25.59
CA ILE A 202 3.84 -1.24 27.04
C ILE A 202 5.25 -0.70 27.35
N PRO A 203 5.36 0.46 28.02
CA PRO A 203 6.66 1.03 28.38
C PRO A 203 7.45 0.05 29.26
N VAL A 204 8.63 -0.37 28.78
CA VAL A 204 9.62 -1.07 29.61
C VAL A 204 10.78 -0.11 29.95
N PRO A 205 11.55 -0.37 31.02
CA PRO A 205 12.59 0.57 31.50
C PRO A 205 13.69 0.89 30.48
N ASN A 206 13.89 0.03 29.48
CA ASN A 206 14.85 0.23 28.39
C ASN A 206 14.11 0.44 27.07
N GLU A 207 14.48 1.47 26.31
CA GLU A 207 14.00 1.67 24.94
C GLU A 207 14.44 0.49 24.06
N GLY A 208 13.49 -0.21 23.43
CA GLY A 208 13.80 -1.36 22.58
C GLY A 208 12.59 -2.21 22.21
N VAL A 209 12.79 -3.52 22.25
CA VAL A 209 11.73 -4.52 22.14
C VAL A 209 11.53 -5.22 23.46
N ASP A 210 10.29 -5.62 23.77
CA ASP A 210 9.99 -6.50 24.91
C ASP A 210 10.49 -7.94 24.64
N GLU A 211 10.31 -8.83 25.63
CA GLU A 211 10.74 -10.24 25.53
C GLU A 211 10.06 -10.99 24.37
N ASP A 212 8.90 -10.51 23.92
CA ASP A 212 8.13 -11.06 22.80
C ASP A 212 8.48 -10.39 21.44
N GLY A 213 9.45 -9.48 21.42
CA GLY A 213 9.87 -8.77 20.21
C GLY A 213 8.96 -7.60 19.83
N HIS A 214 8.07 -7.14 20.70
CA HIS A 214 7.19 -6.00 20.44
C HIS A 214 7.85 -4.69 20.81
N TRP A 215 7.43 -3.62 20.14
CA TRP A 215 7.87 -2.28 20.45
C TRP A 215 7.51 -1.88 21.89
N SER A 216 8.51 -1.47 22.66
CA SER A 216 8.36 -1.25 24.10
C SER A 216 8.33 0.22 24.52
N ARG A 217 8.37 1.17 23.57
CA ARG A 217 8.29 2.61 23.86
C ARG A 217 6.88 3.13 23.60
N GLU A 218 6.37 3.97 24.50
CA GLU A 218 5.14 4.74 24.27
C GLU A 218 5.33 5.70 23.08
N LEU A 219 4.35 5.73 22.19
CA LEU A 219 4.41 6.56 20.99
C LEU A 219 3.60 7.83 21.17
N GLU A 220 4.16 8.93 20.67
CA GLU A 220 3.52 10.25 20.73
C GLU A 220 2.66 10.53 19.49
N LYS A 221 1.83 11.57 19.58
CA LYS A 221 1.10 12.07 18.42
C LYS A 221 2.10 12.53 17.34
N GLY A 222 1.84 12.16 16.09
CA GLY A 222 2.69 12.48 14.96
C GLY A 222 3.78 11.44 14.70
N GLU A 223 3.93 10.42 15.55
CA GLU A 223 4.88 9.36 15.31
C GLU A 223 4.34 8.29 14.34
N PRO A 224 5.23 7.67 13.54
CA PRO A 224 4.87 6.62 12.62
C PRO A 224 4.67 5.29 13.35
N VAL A 225 3.68 4.51 12.93
CA VAL A 225 3.38 3.21 13.52
C VAL A 225 2.92 2.20 12.48
N VAL A 226 3.31 0.95 12.69
CA VAL A 226 2.88 -0.22 11.94
C VAL A 226 1.73 -0.90 12.66
N VAL A 227 0.68 -1.23 11.92
CA VAL A 227 -0.53 -1.89 12.42
C VAL A 227 -0.46 -3.39 12.11
N MET A 228 -0.35 -4.20 13.16
CA MET A 228 -0.40 -5.66 13.11
C MET A 228 -1.83 -6.14 13.36
N ALA A 229 -2.21 -7.29 12.79
CA ALA A 229 -3.54 -7.86 12.98
C ALA A 229 -3.52 -9.05 13.95
N GLU A 230 -4.53 -9.16 14.81
CA GLU A 230 -4.69 -10.30 15.71
C GLU A 230 -4.77 -11.63 14.91
N GLY A 231 -3.87 -12.56 15.23
CA GLY A 231 -3.78 -13.87 14.57
C GLY A 231 -3.16 -13.83 13.17
N LYS A 232 -2.43 -12.76 12.84
CA LYS A 232 -1.64 -12.63 11.60
C LYS A 232 -0.20 -12.24 11.94
N GLU A 233 0.72 -12.70 11.12
CA GLU A 233 2.16 -12.40 11.27
C GLU A 233 2.53 -11.15 10.47
N GLU A 234 1.79 -10.85 9.40
CA GLU A 234 2.07 -9.73 8.51
C GLU A 234 1.40 -8.44 8.98
N ALA A 235 2.09 -7.32 8.74
CA ALA A 235 1.54 -5.99 8.96
C ALA A 235 0.38 -5.70 7.99
N ALA A 236 -0.70 -5.15 8.53
CA ALA A 236 -1.90 -4.79 7.79
C ALA A 236 -1.83 -3.37 7.22
N ALA A 237 -1.25 -2.42 7.97
CA ALA A 237 -1.14 -1.03 7.55
C ALA A 237 0.04 -0.29 8.22
N VAL A 238 0.38 0.88 7.70
CA VAL A 238 1.35 1.83 8.22
C VAL A 238 0.76 3.23 8.14
N GLY A 239 0.93 4.04 9.17
CA GLY A 239 0.50 5.43 9.15
C GLY A 239 1.02 6.23 10.33
N VAL A 240 0.47 7.42 10.51
CA VAL A 240 0.87 8.37 11.57
C VAL A 240 -0.19 8.39 12.66
N LEU A 241 0.25 8.42 13.92
CA LEU A 241 -0.64 8.56 15.05
C LEU A 241 -1.23 9.96 15.14
N VAL A 242 -2.56 10.06 15.19
CA VAL A 242 -3.31 11.29 15.49
C VAL A 242 -3.44 11.52 17.00
N MET A 243 -3.26 10.45 17.79
CA MET A 243 -3.31 10.44 19.25
C MET A 243 -2.19 9.54 19.79
N GLY A 244 -1.52 9.94 20.88
CA GLY A 244 -0.45 9.15 21.49
C GLY A 244 -0.98 7.87 22.18
N THR A 245 -0.15 6.85 22.33
CA THR A 245 -0.56 5.52 22.85
C THR A 245 -1.09 5.59 24.28
N LYS A 246 -0.54 6.48 25.10
CA LYS A 246 -1.02 6.74 26.47
C LYS A 246 -2.46 7.26 26.47
N ASP A 247 -2.73 8.29 25.67
CA ASP A 247 -4.06 8.87 25.51
C ASP A 247 -5.08 7.87 24.98
N ILE A 248 -4.67 7.01 24.03
CA ILE A 248 -5.53 5.95 23.48
C ILE A 248 -5.92 4.96 24.58
N LYS A 249 -4.96 4.57 25.42
CA LYS A 249 -5.19 3.64 26.54
C LYS A 249 -6.10 4.24 27.61
N GLU A 250 -5.93 5.52 27.93
CA GLU A 250 -6.71 6.22 28.96
C GLU A 250 -8.13 6.55 28.50
N LYS A 251 -8.29 7.09 27.28
CA LYS A 251 -9.58 7.56 26.77
C LYS A 251 -10.41 6.44 26.13
N GLY A 252 -9.75 5.48 25.48
CA GLY A 252 -10.38 4.36 24.77
C GLY A 252 -11.33 4.75 23.63
N LYS A 253 -11.31 6.02 23.18
CA LYS A 253 -12.23 6.58 22.17
C LYS A 253 -11.50 7.59 21.29
N GLY A 254 -12.01 7.76 20.07
CA GLY A 254 -11.52 8.73 19.09
C GLY A 254 -10.68 8.10 17.97
N PRO A 255 -10.32 8.91 16.96
CA PRO A 255 -9.48 8.47 15.85
C PRO A 255 -8.03 8.31 16.31
N VAL A 256 -7.41 7.21 15.89
CA VAL A 256 -6.00 6.90 16.14
C VAL A 256 -5.16 7.16 14.90
N MET A 257 -5.69 6.83 13.72
CA MET A 257 -5.02 6.99 12.43
C MET A 257 -6.07 7.24 11.37
N GLU A 258 -6.00 8.38 10.70
CA GLU A 258 -6.96 8.80 9.68
C GLU A 258 -6.58 8.27 8.30
N GLU A 259 -5.30 8.37 7.96
CA GLU A 259 -4.75 7.94 6.67
C GLU A 259 -3.65 6.91 6.90
N ALA A 260 -3.69 5.83 6.12
CA ALA A 260 -2.77 4.73 6.24
C ALA A 260 -2.48 4.11 4.87
N HIS A 261 -1.23 3.70 4.67
CA HIS A 261 -0.87 2.77 3.62
C HIS A 261 -1.21 1.35 4.11
N TYR A 262 -2.08 0.63 3.42
CA TYR A 262 -2.57 -0.68 3.84
C TYR A 262 -2.39 -1.77 2.78
N LEU A 263 -2.43 -3.02 3.22
CA LEU A 263 -2.24 -4.17 2.35
C LEU A 263 -3.32 -4.20 1.25
N GLY A 264 -2.89 -4.17 0.00
CA GLY A 264 -3.80 -4.20 -1.14
C GLY A 264 -4.31 -2.84 -1.63
N ASP A 265 -3.82 -1.73 -1.06
CA ASP A 265 -4.07 -0.38 -1.58
C ASP A 265 -3.31 -0.09 -2.89
N GLY A 266 -3.46 1.13 -3.41
CA GLY A 266 -2.81 1.55 -4.66
C GLY A 266 -1.28 1.56 -4.57
N LEU A 267 -0.72 1.95 -3.42
CA LEU A 267 0.73 1.99 -3.21
C LEU A 267 1.33 0.57 -3.12
N TRP A 268 0.62 -0.36 -2.48
CA TRP A 268 0.99 -1.77 -2.40
C TRP A 268 1.06 -2.43 -3.77
N ARG A 269 0.07 -2.15 -4.62
CA ARG A 269 -0.06 -2.69 -5.97
C ARG A 269 0.83 -1.98 -6.99
N LEU A 270 1.42 -0.84 -6.63
CA LEU A 270 2.27 -0.09 -7.54
C LEU A 270 3.47 -0.96 -7.95
N SER A 271 3.58 -1.20 -9.25
CA SER A 271 4.80 -1.75 -9.83
C SER A 271 5.83 -0.64 -9.93
N VAL A 272 7.00 -0.88 -9.36
CA VAL A 272 8.13 0.06 -9.35
C VAL A 272 9.35 -0.55 -10.04
N GLU A 273 9.15 -1.55 -10.89
CA GLU A 273 10.18 -2.09 -11.80
C GLU A 273 10.49 -1.11 -12.93
#